data_AF-A0A836QS74-F1
#
_entry.id   AF-A0A836QS74-F1
#
_cell.length_a   1.000
_cell.length_b   1.000
_cell.length_c   1.000
_cell.angle_alpha   90.00
_cell.angle_beta   90.00
_cell.angle_gamma   90.00
#
_symmetry.space_group_name_H-M   'P 1'
#
loop_
_entity.id
_entity.type
_entity.pdbx_description
1 polymer ?
#
loop_
_entity_poly.entity_id
_entity_poly.type
_entity_poly.pdbx_seq_one_letter_code
_entity_poly.pdbx_strand_id
1 'polypeptide(L)'
;NPNIKDGRGTVGLSVPKSNWANRIDQPPFSAYAVTCGITFTFGGLRVDNQAHVLDMEQAPIAGLYAAGELVGGLFYFNYPGGTGLTSGAVFGRIAGVSSGQFAIGEDTGNSVS
;
A
#
# COMPACT_ATOMS: atom_id res chain seq x y z
N ASN A 1 20.88 14.16 1.50
CA ASN A 1 20.51 12.78 1.89
C ASN A 1 19.55 12.87 3.08
N PRO A 2 18.24 12.61 2.90
CA PRO A 2 17.23 12.74 3.95
C PRO A 2 17.39 11.72 5.09
N ASN A 3 18.27 10.72 4.95
CA ASN A 3 18.54 9.74 6.00
C ASN A 3 19.61 10.21 7.00
N ILE A 4 20.28 11.34 6.74
CA ILE A 4 21.28 11.93 7.64
C ILE A 4 20.59 12.97 8.51
N LYS A 5 20.54 12.71 9.82
CA LYS A 5 20.01 13.64 10.83
C LYS A 5 20.83 14.93 10.84
N ASP A 6 20.15 16.07 10.72
CA ASP A 6 20.79 17.39 10.61
C ASP A 6 20.93 18.13 11.95
N GLY A 7 20.43 17.54 13.04
CA GLY A 7 20.46 18.14 14.38
C GLY A 7 19.55 19.34 14.56
N ARG A 8 18.80 19.78 13.54
CA ARG A 8 17.90 20.93 13.63
C ARG A 8 16.62 20.54 14.34
N GLY A 9 16.42 21.03 15.56
CA GLY A 9 15.24 20.73 16.36
C GLY A 9 14.74 21.93 17.17
N THR A 10 13.67 21.72 17.92
CA THR A 10 13.09 22.72 18.82
C THR A 10 13.54 22.51 20.26
N VAL A 11 13.81 23.58 21.00
CA VAL A 11 14.18 23.55 22.42
C VAL A 11 13.06 24.18 23.25
N GLY A 12 12.70 23.56 24.37
CA GLY A 12 11.73 24.12 25.33
C GLY A 12 10.25 23.96 24.97
N LEU A 13 9.91 23.21 23.92
CA LEU A 13 8.51 22.86 23.59
C LEU A 13 8.11 21.52 24.22
N SER A 14 6.84 21.40 24.63
CA SER A 14 6.28 20.16 25.20
C SER A 14 6.25 19.00 24.20
N VAL A 15 6.00 19.30 22.93
CA VAL A 15 6.10 18.36 21.81
C VAL A 15 7.21 18.82 20.89
N PRO A 16 8.46 18.36 21.11
CA PRO A 16 9.60 18.83 20.34
C PRO A 16 9.60 18.23 18.93
N LYS A 17 9.98 19.03 17.92
CA LYS A 17 10.32 18.53 16.59
C LYS A 17 11.80 18.18 16.54
N SER A 18 12.09 16.96 16.12
CA SER A 18 13.45 16.40 16.05
C SER A 18 13.92 16.28 14.60
N ASN A 19 15.03 16.96 14.27
CA ASN A 19 15.65 17.00 12.93
C ASN A 19 14.74 17.60 11.83
N TRP A 20 15.38 18.17 10.81
CA TRP A 20 14.73 18.80 9.66
C TRP A 20 13.66 19.83 10.06
N ALA A 21 13.82 20.44 11.24
CA ALA A 21 12.97 21.54 11.68
C ALA A 21 13.36 22.81 10.93
N ASN A 22 12.41 23.37 10.18
CA ASN A 22 12.54 24.67 9.56
C ASN A 22 11.79 25.70 10.42
N ARG A 23 12.36 26.90 10.53
CA ARG A 23 11.65 28.03 11.15
C ARG A 23 10.50 28.45 10.24
N ILE A 24 9.37 28.79 10.87
CA ILE A 24 8.21 29.38 10.20
C ILE A 24 8.12 30.82 10.72
N ASP A 25 8.90 31.72 10.11
CA ASP A 25 9.10 33.11 10.58
C ASP A 25 8.73 34.17 9.53
N GLN A 26 8.29 33.74 8.34
CA GLN A 26 7.86 34.63 7.27
C GLN A 26 6.33 34.60 7.07
N PRO A 27 5.65 35.75 7.13
CA PRO A 27 4.22 35.84 6.87
C PRO A 27 3.89 35.76 5.36
N PRO A 28 2.62 35.52 4.98
CA PRO A 28 1.46 35.28 5.86
C PRO A 28 1.43 33.85 6.42
N PHE A 29 1.02 33.72 7.67
CA PHE A 29 0.83 32.40 8.31
C PHE A 29 -0.54 31.83 7.97
N SER A 30 -0.62 30.51 7.82
CA SER A 30 -1.86 29.77 7.59
C SER A 30 -1.98 28.62 8.58
N ALA A 31 -3.22 28.36 9.03
CA ALA A 31 -3.54 27.24 9.91
C ALA A 31 -4.78 26.52 9.39
N TYR A 32 -4.77 25.19 9.47
CA TYR A 32 -5.84 24.32 9.01
C TYR A 32 -6.23 23.38 10.15
N ALA A 33 -7.53 23.26 10.41
CA ALA A 33 -8.03 22.23 11.32
C ALA A 33 -7.90 20.87 10.64
N VAL A 34 -7.27 19.92 11.33
CA VAL A 34 -7.12 18.54 10.87
C VAL A 34 -7.74 17.58 11.87
N THR A 35 -8.42 16.56 11.36
CA THR A 35 -8.92 15.44 12.15
C THR A 35 -8.53 14.14 11.46
N CYS A 36 -8.46 13.06 12.22
CA CYS A 36 -8.25 11.74 11.66
C CYS A 36 -9.47 11.32 10.82
N GLY A 37 -9.19 10.66 9.70
CA GLY A 37 -10.17 9.96 8.87
C GLY A 37 -9.66 8.57 8.52
N ILE A 38 -10.56 7.67 8.17
CA ILE A 38 -10.19 6.34 7.65
C ILE A 38 -9.72 6.52 6.21
N THR A 39 -8.49 6.09 5.91
CA THR A 39 -7.88 6.27 4.59
C THR A 39 -8.12 5.05 3.68
N PHE A 40 -7.89 3.84 4.18
CA PHE A 40 -8.10 2.56 3.48
C PHE A 40 -8.07 1.41 4.49
N THR A 41 -8.40 0.20 4.03
CA THR A 41 -8.40 -1.03 4.84
C THR A 41 -7.16 -1.88 4.57
N PHE A 42 -6.57 -2.47 5.60
CA PHE A 42 -5.44 -3.40 5.43
C PHE A 42 -5.88 -4.82 5.00
N GLY A 43 -7.16 -5.14 5.20
CA GLY A 43 -7.76 -6.39 4.73
C GLY A 43 -8.06 -6.37 3.23
N GLY A 44 -8.49 -7.52 2.72
CA GLY A 44 -8.86 -7.71 1.32
C GLY A 44 -8.95 -9.21 0.99
N LEU A 45 -9.17 -9.53 -0.27
CA LEU A 45 -9.13 -10.90 -0.76
C LEU A 45 -7.71 -11.46 -0.68
N ARG A 46 -7.59 -12.72 -0.27
CA ARG A 46 -6.32 -13.42 -0.36
C ARG A 46 -6.04 -13.74 -1.82
N VAL A 47 -4.81 -13.44 -2.25
CA VAL A 47 -4.33 -13.78 -3.59
C VAL A 47 -2.99 -14.48 -3.54
N ASP A 48 -2.67 -15.24 -4.58
CA ASP A 48 -1.32 -15.75 -4.82
C ASP A 48 -0.42 -14.74 -5.57
N ASN A 49 0.78 -15.17 -5.97
CA ASN A 49 1.75 -14.31 -6.66
C ASN A 49 1.35 -13.94 -8.09
N GLN A 50 0.32 -14.59 -8.62
CA GLN A 50 -0.26 -14.39 -9.95
C GLN A 50 -1.56 -13.58 -9.87
N ALA A 51 -1.90 -13.11 -8.67
CA ALA A 51 -3.09 -12.35 -8.35
C ALA A 51 -4.42 -13.14 -8.49
N HIS A 52 -4.37 -14.48 -8.48
CA HIS A 52 -5.57 -15.31 -8.41
C HIS A 52 -6.23 -15.14 -7.05
N VAL A 53 -7.54 -14.92 -7.01
CA VAL A 53 -8.29 -14.95 -5.75
C VAL A 53 -8.37 -16.39 -5.26
N LEU A 54 -8.03 -16.59 -3.99
CA LEU A 54 -8.09 -17.89 -3.34
C LEU A 54 -9.41 -18.06 -2.60
N ASP A 55 -9.97 -19.26 -2.66
CA ASP A 55 -11.11 -19.67 -1.84
C ASP A 55 -10.69 -20.01 -0.39
N MET A 56 -11.62 -20.55 0.39
CA MET A 56 -11.39 -20.90 1.79
C MET A 56 -10.46 -22.13 1.96
N GLU A 57 -10.28 -22.93 0.92
CA GLU A 57 -9.38 -24.08 0.85
C GLU A 57 -8.01 -23.72 0.23
N GLN A 58 -7.79 -22.43 -0.05
CA GLN A 58 -6.59 -21.88 -0.70
C GLN A 58 -6.45 -22.29 -2.17
N ALA A 59 -7.53 -22.74 -2.80
CA ALA A 59 -7.55 -23.04 -4.22
C ALA A 59 -7.86 -21.76 -5.04
N PRO A 60 -7.16 -21.55 -6.18
CA PRO A 60 -7.49 -20.47 -7.09
C PRO A 60 -8.92 -20.58 -7.65
N ILE A 61 -9.67 -19.49 -7.58
CA ILE A 61 -10.97 -19.38 -8.25
C ILE A 61 -10.73 -19.03 -9.72
N ALA A 62 -11.03 -19.97 -10.61
CA ALA A 62 -10.76 -19.82 -12.04
C ALA A 62 -11.38 -18.54 -12.63
N GLY A 63 -10.55 -17.74 -13.31
CA GLY A 63 -10.96 -16.49 -13.94
C GLY A 63 -11.16 -15.30 -12.98
N LEU A 64 -10.92 -15.47 -11.68
CA LEU A 64 -11.08 -14.41 -10.69
C LEU A 64 -9.73 -13.89 -10.19
N TYR A 65 -9.47 -12.61 -10.44
CA TYR A 65 -8.23 -11.93 -10.07
C TYR A 65 -8.53 -10.68 -9.24
N ALA A 66 -7.60 -10.29 -8.37
CA ALA A 66 -7.72 -9.07 -7.57
C ALA A 66 -6.44 -8.23 -7.61
N ALA A 67 -6.60 -6.91 -7.53
CA ALA A 67 -5.50 -5.96 -7.53
C ALA A 67 -5.82 -4.75 -6.64
N GLY A 68 -4.78 -3.96 -6.34
CA GLY A 68 -4.92 -2.74 -5.53
C GLY A 68 -5.35 -3.02 -4.10
N GLU A 69 -6.14 -2.11 -3.54
CA GLU A 69 -6.62 -2.17 -2.15
C GLU A 69 -7.57 -3.37 -1.91
N LEU A 70 -8.02 -4.05 -2.97
CA LEU A 70 -8.80 -5.28 -2.81
C LEU A 70 -7.92 -6.49 -2.43
N VAL A 71 -6.58 -6.39 -2.60
CA VAL A 71 -5.63 -7.43 -2.21
C VAL A 71 -5.33 -7.31 -0.72
N GLY A 72 -5.69 -8.36 0.01
CA GLY A 72 -5.45 -8.46 1.45
C GLY A 72 -4.08 -9.03 1.80
N GLY A 73 -3.67 -8.79 3.05
CA GLY A 73 -2.50 -9.45 3.64
C GLY A 73 -1.15 -8.84 3.29
N LEU A 74 -1.13 -7.65 2.69
CA LEU A 74 0.10 -6.88 2.44
C LEU A 74 0.53 -6.06 3.66
N PHE A 75 -0.43 -5.62 4.46
CA PHE A 75 -0.21 -4.83 5.67
C PHE A 75 -0.97 -5.48 6.82
N TYR A 76 -0.34 -5.61 7.99
CA TYR A 76 -0.97 -6.18 9.19
C TYR A 76 -0.85 -5.23 10.38
N PHE A 77 0.37 -4.76 10.68
CA PHE A 77 0.65 -3.90 11.84
C PHE A 77 0.86 -2.44 11.49
N ASN A 78 1.45 -2.17 10.33
CA ASN A 78 1.73 -0.81 9.90
C ASN A 78 1.75 -0.73 8.38
N TYR A 79 1.52 0.48 7.86
CA TYR A 79 1.59 0.82 6.46
C TYR A 79 2.76 1.77 6.24
N PRO A 80 3.83 1.34 5.56
CA PRO A 80 4.88 2.27 5.15
C PRO A 80 4.28 3.29 4.17
N GLY A 81 4.40 4.58 4.48
CA GLY A 81 3.81 5.64 3.68
C GLY A 81 4.18 5.51 2.20
N GLY A 82 3.16 5.46 1.33
CA GLY A 82 3.30 5.39 -0.13
C GLY A 82 3.26 3.98 -0.73
N THR A 83 3.25 2.90 0.07
CA THR A 83 3.25 1.53 -0.47
C THR A 83 1.93 1.10 -1.11
N GLY A 84 0.82 1.80 -0.87
CA GLY A 84 -0.49 1.48 -1.47
C GLY A 84 -0.49 1.70 -2.98
N LEU A 85 0.08 2.82 -3.43
CA LEU A 85 0.26 3.09 -4.87
C LEU A 85 1.20 2.07 -5.53
N THR A 86 2.30 1.73 -4.85
CA THR A 86 3.22 0.70 -5.34
C THR A 86 2.53 -0.67 -5.43
N SER A 87 1.78 -1.06 -4.41
CA SER A 87 0.98 -2.28 -4.41
C SER A 87 0.00 -2.30 -5.58
N GLY A 88 -0.78 -1.23 -5.74
CA GLY A 88 -1.74 -1.10 -6.83
C GLY A 88 -1.11 -1.22 -8.21
N ALA A 89 0.04 -0.60 -8.44
CA ALA A 89 0.75 -0.70 -9.71
C ALA A 89 1.28 -2.13 -9.97
N VAL A 90 1.86 -2.77 -8.96
CA VAL A 90 2.45 -4.11 -9.08
C VAL A 90 1.37 -5.18 -9.27
N PHE A 91 0.40 -5.27 -8.36
CA PHE A 91 -0.69 -6.25 -8.46
C PHE A 91 -1.62 -5.95 -9.63
N GLY A 92 -1.81 -4.68 -9.99
CA GLY A 92 -2.55 -4.31 -11.20
C GLY A 92 -1.90 -4.85 -12.47
N ARG A 93 -0.57 -4.74 -12.58
CA ARG A 93 0.17 -5.32 -13.70
C ARG A 93 0.09 -6.85 -13.70
N ILE A 94 0.29 -7.49 -12.55
CA ILE A 94 0.25 -8.95 -12.42
C ILE A 94 -1.13 -9.48 -12.80
N ALA A 95 -2.19 -8.98 -12.18
CA ALA A 95 -3.57 -9.39 -12.46
C ALA A 95 -3.95 -9.16 -13.93
N GLY A 96 -3.52 -8.04 -14.53
CA GLY A 96 -3.76 -7.76 -15.94
C GLY A 96 -3.06 -8.75 -16.89
N VAL A 97 -1.82 -9.13 -16.60
CA VAL A 97 -1.09 -10.13 -17.40
C VAL A 97 -1.71 -11.52 -17.23
N SER A 98 -1.94 -11.97 -15.99
CA SER A 98 -2.49 -13.31 -15.72
C SER A 98 -3.90 -13.47 -16.30
N SER A 99 -4.80 -12.50 -16.08
CA SER A 99 -6.15 -12.55 -16.67
C SER A 99 -6.13 -12.51 -18.20
N GLY A 100 -5.18 -11.79 -18.81
CA GLY A 100 -4.96 -11.80 -20.25
C GLY A 100 -4.54 -13.19 -20.76
N GLN A 101 -3.62 -13.85 -20.06
CA GLN A 101 -3.20 -15.23 -20.37
C GLN A 101 -4.35 -16.22 -20.21
N PHE A 102 -5.19 -16.06 -19.18
CA PHE A 102 -6.37 -16.91 -18.98
C PHE A 102 -7.37 -16.78 -20.11
N ALA A 103 -7.63 -15.56 -20.57
CA ALA A 103 -8.56 -15.30 -21.66
C ALA A 103 -8.14 -15.97 -22.99
N ILE A 104 -6.84 -16.21 -23.20
CA ILE A 104 -6.30 -16.88 -24.40
C ILE A 104 -5.94 -18.35 -24.16
N GLY A 105 -6.26 -18.90 -22.98
CA GLY A 105 -6.04 -20.30 -22.63
C GLY A 105 -4.59 -20.65 -22.26
N GLU A 106 -3.76 -19.66 -21.93
CA GLU A 106 -2.34 -19.81 -21.57
C GLU A 106 -2.09 -19.76 -20.06
N ASP A 107 -3.06 -19.30 -19.26
CA ASP A 107 -2.98 -19.36 -17.80
C ASP A 107 -3.52 -20.72 -17.33
N THR A 108 -2.61 -21.60 -16.93
CA THR A 108 -2.95 -22.97 -16.54
C THR A 108 -3.47 -23.07 -15.12
N GLY A 109 -3.56 -21.96 -14.35
CA GLY A 109 -4.23 -21.89 -13.05
C GLY A 109 -4.05 -23.17 -12.21
N ASN A 110 -2.82 -23.69 -12.15
CA ASN A 110 -2.48 -25.00 -11.58
C ASN A 110 -3.55 -26.11 -11.80
N SER A 111 -3.51 -26.78 -12.95
CA SER A 111 -4.13 -28.10 -13.11
C SER A 111 -3.50 -29.12 -12.15
N VAL A 112 -4.15 -29.32 -11.00
CA VAL A 112 -4.12 -30.43 -10.02
C VAL A 112 -2.87 -31.32 -9.95
N SER A 113 -2.24 -31.34 -8.77
CA SER A 113 -1.82 -32.56 -8.06
C SER A 113 -1.78 -32.32 -6.55
#